data_AF-A0A2S6NKL8-F1
#
_entry.id   AF-A0A2S6NKL8-F1
#
_cell.length_a   1.000
_cell.length_b   1.000
_cell.length_c   1.000
_cell.angle_alpha   90.00
_cell.angle_beta   90.00
_cell.angle_gamma   90.00
#
_symmetry.space_group_name_H-M   'P 1'
#
loop_
_entity.id
_entity.type
_entity.pdbx_description
1 polymer ?
#
loop_
_entity_poly.entity_id
_entity_poly.type
_entity_poly.pdbx_seq_one_letter_code
_entity_poly.pdbx_strand_id
1 'polypeptide(L)'
;MSRRFGASRKAATIRFAAPLLDRLVDLAPDQSRDPPASASDTQIALRNSVRRDPEALLNARRCWRSWPEPLKELAVSPIGYGMPDFTAGTFNNPAMREDLRLEIEETIRRFEPRFLKVDVALAQAETSLEPRRCACGSTPCCMPSRRRSR
;
A
#
# COMPACT_ATOMS: atom_id res chain seq x y z
N MET A 1 -9.46 -32.94 46.00
CA MET A 1 -7.99 -32.89 45.83
C MET A 1 -7.66 -32.95 44.34
N SER A 2 -6.77 -32.04 43.90
CA SER A 2 -6.01 -32.00 42.63
C SER A 2 -6.76 -32.09 41.29
N ARG A 3 -6.98 -30.95 40.61
CA ARG A 3 -6.07 -30.30 39.63
C ARG A 3 -5.81 -31.15 38.38
N ARG A 4 -6.34 -30.71 37.23
CA ARG A 4 -5.67 -30.87 35.94
C ARG A 4 -5.53 -29.49 35.30
N PHE A 5 -4.26 -29.11 35.16
CA PHE A 5 -3.80 -27.86 34.60
C PHE A 5 -4.24 -27.74 33.14
N GLY A 6 -4.97 -26.66 32.83
CA GLY A 6 -5.18 -26.22 31.46
C GLY A 6 -3.83 -25.84 30.85
N ALA A 7 -3.45 -26.51 29.77
CA ALA A 7 -2.25 -26.21 29.02
C ALA A 7 -2.33 -24.78 28.46
N SER A 8 -1.55 -23.87 29.04
CA SER A 8 -1.31 -22.54 28.49
C SER A 8 -0.63 -22.72 27.13
N ARG A 9 -1.35 -22.39 26.05
CA ARG A 9 -0.77 -22.28 24.70
C ARG A 9 0.28 -21.17 24.78
N LYS A 10 1.56 -21.54 24.93
CA LYS A 10 2.68 -20.61 24.76
C LYS A 10 2.52 -19.99 23.37
N ALA A 11 2.22 -18.69 23.33
CA ALA A 11 2.18 -17.92 22.10
C ALA A 11 3.54 -18.07 21.44
N ALA A 12 3.59 -18.76 20.30
CA ALA A 12 4.79 -18.80 19.48
C ALA A 12 5.13 -17.35 19.12
N THR A 13 6.23 -16.82 19.66
CA THR A 13 6.73 -15.51 19.30
C THR A 13 7.09 -15.57 17.84
N ILE A 14 6.21 -15.05 16.97
CA ILE A 14 6.48 -14.90 15.55
C ILE A 14 7.70 -13.99 15.45
N ARG A 15 8.84 -14.57 15.07
CA ARG A 15 10.08 -13.83 14.80
C ARG A 15 9.97 -13.22 13.42
N PHE A 16 9.23 -12.13 13.33
CA PHE A 16 9.21 -11.28 12.15
C PHE A 16 10.47 -10.40 12.18
N ALA A 17 11.34 -10.56 11.18
CA ALA A 17 12.38 -9.57 10.91
C ALA A 17 11.77 -8.52 9.98
N ALA A 18 11.79 -7.25 10.40
CA ALA A 18 11.36 -6.15 9.54
C ALA A 18 12.18 -6.13 8.23
N PRO A 19 11.60 -5.66 7.11
CA PRO A 19 12.31 -5.47 5.85
C PRO A 19 13.61 -4.69 6.07
N LEU A 20 14.63 -4.97 5.25
CA LEU A 20 15.94 -4.35 5.41
C LEU A 20 15.87 -2.83 5.42
N LEU A 21 15.06 -2.23 4.54
CA LEU A 21 14.86 -0.78 4.50
C LEU A 21 14.26 -0.26 5.82
N ASP A 22 13.27 -0.95 6.39
CA ASP A 22 12.65 -0.53 7.67
C ASP A 22 13.62 -0.61 8.85
N ARG A 23 14.65 -1.44 8.75
CA ARG A 23 15.71 -1.53 9.76
C ARG A 23 16.81 -0.48 9.58
N LEU A 24 16.93 0.09 8.38
CA LEU A 24 17.92 1.12 8.04
C LEU A 24 17.36 2.54 8.15
N VAL A 25 16.04 2.69 8.05
CA VAL A 25 15.37 3.98 8.20
C VAL A 25 15.26 4.30 9.68
N ASP A 26 15.96 5.35 10.10
CA ASP A 26 15.82 5.93 11.43
C ASP A 26 14.60 6.86 11.46
N LEU A 27 13.55 6.44 12.17
CA LEU A 27 12.32 7.22 12.35
C LEU A 27 12.35 8.10 13.61
N ALA A 28 13.38 7.98 14.45
CA ALA A 28 13.51 8.69 15.70
C ALA A 28 14.94 9.25 15.87
N PRO A 29 15.38 10.16 14.97
CA PRO A 29 16.76 10.64 14.95
C PRO A 29 17.17 11.40 16.23
N ASP A 30 16.20 11.91 16.98
CA ASP A 30 16.43 12.59 18.26
C ASP A 30 16.71 11.62 19.42
N GLN A 31 16.52 10.31 19.21
CA GLN A 31 16.77 9.27 20.22
C GLN A 31 18.12 8.59 19.95
N SER A 32 18.95 8.48 20.98
CA SER A 32 20.27 7.84 20.86
C SER A 32 20.21 6.31 20.72
N ARG A 33 19.07 5.70 21.10
CA ARG A 33 18.81 4.26 21.00
C ARG A 33 17.32 4.00 20.84
N ASP A 34 17.00 3.02 20.02
CA ASP A 34 15.63 2.52 19.90
C ASP A 34 15.19 1.76 21.16
N PRO A 35 13.96 1.97 21.63
CA PRO A 35 13.40 1.20 22.73
C PRO A 35 13.19 -0.27 22.34
N PRO A 36 13.29 -1.21 23.29
CA PRO A 36 13.04 -2.62 23.01
C PRO A 36 11.59 -2.83 22.58
N ALA A 37 11.39 -3.37 21.38
CA ALA A 37 10.06 -3.62 20.84
C ALA A 37 9.38 -4.80 21.57
N SER A 38 8.14 -4.59 22.01
CA SER A 38 7.30 -5.68 22.49
C SER A 38 6.78 -6.52 21.32
N ALA A 39 6.20 -7.70 21.63
CA ALA A 39 5.57 -8.54 20.62
C ALA A 39 4.39 -7.83 19.93
N SER A 40 3.62 -7.00 20.65
CA SER A 40 2.55 -6.19 20.08
C SER A 40 3.07 -5.10 19.15
N ASP A 41 4.17 -4.44 19.52
CA ASP A 41 4.78 -3.39 18.69
C ASP A 41 5.29 -3.97 17.37
N THR A 42 5.90 -5.16 17.43
CA THR A 42 6.36 -5.89 16.24
C THR A 42 5.19 -6.24 15.31
N GLN A 43 4.04 -6.65 15.86
CA GLN A 43 2.85 -6.96 15.07
C GLN A 43 2.25 -5.71 14.41
N ILE A 44 2.24 -4.58 15.12
CA ILE A 44 1.78 -3.29 14.58
C ILE A 44 2.72 -2.82 13.47
N ALA A 45 4.04 -2.87 13.71
CA ALA A 45 5.05 -2.49 12.72
C ALA A 45 4.92 -3.34 11.44
N LEU A 46 4.72 -4.66 11.57
CA LEU A 46 4.43 -5.54 10.44
C LEU A 46 3.21 -5.07 9.65
N ARG A 47 2.07 -4.84 10.32
CA ARG A 47 0.84 -4.38 9.65
C ARG A 47 1.04 -3.04 8.94
N ASN A 48 1.81 -2.13 9.54
CA ASN A 48 2.09 -0.83 8.95
C ASN A 48 2.98 -0.94 7.72
N SER A 49 4.05 -1.75 7.77
CA SER A 49 4.92 -1.99 6.60
C SER A 49 4.12 -2.58 5.43
N VAL A 50 3.28 -3.58 5.69
CA VAL A 50 2.44 -4.25 4.70
C VAL A 50 1.34 -3.33 4.14
N ARG A 51 0.97 -2.24 4.83
CA ARG A 51 0.04 -1.22 4.29
C ARG A 51 0.77 -0.19 3.43
N ARG A 52 1.91 0.30 3.92
CA ARG A 52 2.72 1.32 3.26
C ARG A 52 3.21 0.84 1.89
N ASP A 53 3.63 -0.42 1.79
CA ASP A 53 4.32 -0.89 0.59
C ASP A 53 3.36 -1.09 -0.61
N PRO A 54 2.14 -1.66 -0.47
CA PRO A 54 1.10 -1.59 -1.49
C PRO A 54 0.64 -0.16 -1.80
N GLU A 55 0.56 0.72 -0.80
CA GLU A 55 0.23 2.12 -1.06
C GLU A 55 1.28 2.78 -1.96
N ALA A 56 2.56 2.60 -1.67
CA ALA A 56 3.66 3.07 -2.50
C ALA A 56 3.62 2.44 -3.91
N LEU A 57 3.31 1.15 -4.01
CA LEU A 57 3.20 0.42 -5.27
C LEU A 57 2.04 0.95 -6.12
N LEU A 58 0.87 1.16 -5.53
CA LEU A 58 -0.33 1.62 -6.24
C LEU A 58 -0.23 3.09 -6.65
N ASN A 59 0.52 3.90 -5.88
CA ASN A 59 0.78 5.31 -6.20
C ASN A 59 1.92 5.49 -7.22
N ALA A 60 2.83 4.54 -7.35
CA ALA A 60 3.89 4.57 -8.35
C ALA A 60 3.33 4.32 -9.76
N ARG A 61 3.88 5.01 -10.75
CA ARG A 61 3.54 4.80 -12.17
C ARG A 61 4.73 4.19 -12.88
N ARG A 62 4.50 3.09 -13.61
CA ARG A 62 5.52 2.47 -14.47
C ARG A 62 5.38 2.91 -15.92
N CYS A 63 6.49 2.91 -16.66
CA CYS A 63 6.50 3.29 -18.07
C CYS A 63 5.51 2.43 -18.89
N TRP A 64 4.75 3.07 -19.77
CA TRP A 64 3.78 2.40 -20.65
C TRP A 64 4.44 1.51 -21.72
N ARG A 65 5.74 1.71 -21.99
CA ARG A 65 6.41 0.97 -23.06
C ARG A 65 6.62 -0.48 -22.64
N SER A 66 6.01 -1.42 -23.37
CA SER A 66 6.28 -2.85 -23.22
C SER A 66 7.74 -3.13 -23.55
N TRP A 67 8.37 -3.97 -22.73
CA TRP A 67 9.75 -4.40 -22.94
C TRP A 67 9.80 -5.45 -24.06
N PRO A 68 10.90 -5.53 -24.82
CA PRO A 68 11.13 -6.63 -25.75
C PRO A 68 10.99 -8.00 -25.07
N GLU A 69 10.37 -8.97 -25.74
CA GLU A 69 10.16 -10.35 -25.24
C GLU A 69 11.38 -11.05 -24.62
N PRO A 70 12.63 -10.82 -25.08
CA PRO A 70 13.82 -11.40 -24.45
C PRO A 70 14.09 -10.89 -23.02
N LEU A 71 13.57 -9.71 -22.66
CA LEU A 71 13.93 -8.98 -21.43
C LEU A 71 12.90 -9.19 -20.31
N LYS A 72 12.58 -10.45 -20.00
CA LYS A 72 11.54 -10.82 -19.02
C LYS A 72 11.86 -10.34 -17.60
N GLU A 73 13.14 -10.30 -17.23
CA GLU A 73 13.60 -9.83 -15.92
C GLU A 73 13.27 -8.34 -15.67
N LEU A 74 13.04 -7.55 -16.72
CA LEU A 74 12.63 -6.15 -16.55
C LEU A 74 11.26 -6.04 -15.89
N ALA A 75 10.40 -7.06 -16.03
CA ALA A 75 9.07 -7.08 -15.45
C ALA A 75 9.08 -7.15 -13.92
N VAL A 76 10.14 -7.70 -13.30
CA VAL A 76 10.34 -7.81 -11.84
C VAL A 76 11.35 -6.79 -11.30
N SER A 77 11.99 -6.04 -12.18
CA SER A 77 12.94 -5.00 -11.82
C SER A 77 12.25 -3.74 -11.27
N PRO A 78 13.00 -2.80 -10.67
CA PRO A 78 12.47 -1.49 -10.26
C PRO A 78 11.81 -0.70 -11.40
N ILE A 79 12.17 -0.98 -12.66
CA ILE A 79 11.55 -0.35 -13.83
C ILE A 79 10.09 -0.82 -14.02
N GLY A 80 9.79 -2.06 -13.63
CA GLY A 80 8.44 -2.63 -13.66
C GLY A 80 7.59 -2.29 -12.43
N TYR A 81 8.15 -1.57 -11.45
CA TYR A 81 7.46 -1.22 -10.21
C TYR A 81 6.42 -0.13 -10.43
N GLY A 82 5.19 -0.37 -9.95
CA GLY A 82 4.08 0.56 -10.05
C GLY A 82 2.95 0.09 -10.97
N MET A 83 1.90 0.90 -11.03
CA MET A 83 0.74 0.65 -11.88
C MET A 83 0.96 1.22 -13.30
N PRO A 84 0.48 0.54 -14.36
CA PRO A 84 0.42 1.15 -15.68
C PRO A 84 -0.56 2.34 -15.70
N ASP A 85 -0.43 3.17 -16.73
CA ASP A 85 -1.32 4.29 -16.93
C ASP A 85 -2.69 3.81 -17.44
N PHE A 86 -3.76 4.14 -16.71
CA PHE A 86 -5.13 3.83 -17.09
C PHE A 86 -5.83 5.12 -17.47
N THR A 87 -6.45 5.14 -18.65
CA THR A 87 -7.25 6.28 -19.09
C THR A 87 -8.58 6.33 -18.34
N ALA A 88 -9.17 7.52 -18.21
CA ALA A 88 -10.44 7.73 -17.49
C ALA A 88 -11.60 6.84 -18.01
N GLY A 89 -11.55 6.37 -19.26
CA GLY A 89 -12.55 5.45 -19.84
C GLY A 89 -12.53 4.03 -19.25
N THR A 90 -11.43 3.62 -18.61
CA THR A 90 -11.24 2.29 -18.01
C THR A 90 -12.32 1.96 -16.97
N PHE A 91 -12.83 2.96 -16.25
CA PHE A 91 -13.81 2.77 -15.18
C PHE A 91 -15.26 2.61 -15.68
N ASN A 92 -15.54 2.96 -16.94
CA ASN A 92 -16.89 2.87 -17.51
C ASN A 92 -17.16 1.54 -18.23
N ASN A 93 -16.12 0.85 -18.70
CA ASN A 93 -16.24 -0.42 -19.41
C ASN A 93 -16.00 -1.60 -18.45
N PRO A 94 -16.96 -2.54 -18.28
CA PRO A 94 -16.78 -3.70 -17.41
C PRO A 94 -15.58 -4.57 -17.78
N ALA A 95 -15.26 -4.72 -19.07
CA ALA A 95 -14.08 -5.47 -19.51
C ALA A 95 -12.77 -4.79 -19.06
N MET A 96 -12.67 -3.48 -19.26
CA MET A 96 -11.48 -2.72 -18.83
C MET A 96 -11.34 -2.64 -17.31
N ARG A 97 -12.46 -2.68 -16.56
CA ARG A 97 -12.44 -2.81 -15.10
C ARG A 97 -11.87 -4.16 -14.67
N GLU A 98 -12.20 -5.23 -15.36
CA GLU A 98 -11.66 -6.55 -15.08
C GLU A 98 -10.17 -6.63 -15.41
N ASP A 99 -9.73 -6.04 -16.53
CA ASP A 99 -8.32 -5.91 -16.88
C ASP A 99 -7.54 -5.15 -15.80
N LEU A 100 -8.09 -4.02 -15.33
CA LEU A 100 -7.52 -3.25 -14.21
C LEU A 100 -7.44 -4.09 -12.93
N ARG A 101 -8.48 -4.86 -12.60
CA ARG A 101 -8.54 -5.70 -11.40
C ARG A 101 -7.44 -6.77 -11.43
N LEU A 102 -7.30 -7.47 -12.56
CA LEU A 102 -6.27 -8.48 -12.79
C LEU A 102 -4.87 -7.87 -12.72
N GLU A 103 -4.67 -6.71 -13.34
CA GLU A 103 -3.39 -6.02 -13.36
C GLU A 103 -2.94 -5.56 -11.97
N ILE A 104 -3.86 -5.03 -11.15
CA ILE A 104 -3.59 -4.70 -9.74
C ILE A 104 -3.21 -5.97 -8.98
N GLU A 105 -3.98 -7.04 -9.14
CA GLU A 105 -3.76 -8.30 -8.43
C GLU A 105 -2.40 -8.90 -8.76
N GLU A 106 -2.03 -8.95 -10.04
CA GLU A 106 -0.73 -9.47 -10.48
C GLU A 106 0.42 -8.58 -10.00
N THR A 107 0.26 -7.26 -10.08
CA THR A 107 1.27 -6.30 -9.62
C THR A 107 1.54 -6.45 -8.12
N ILE A 108 0.49 -6.57 -7.30
CA ILE A 108 0.63 -6.83 -5.86
C ILE A 108 1.31 -8.18 -5.61
N ARG A 109 0.89 -9.26 -6.28
CA ARG A 109 1.52 -10.58 -6.12
C ARG A 109 3.00 -10.58 -6.47
N ARG A 110 3.40 -9.78 -7.47
CA ARG A 110 4.78 -9.69 -7.94
C ARG A 110 5.69 -8.92 -6.98
N PHE A 111 5.23 -7.77 -6.48
CA PHE A 111 6.06 -6.87 -5.68
C PHE A 111 5.85 -7.01 -4.16
N GLU A 112 4.78 -7.69 -3.71
CA GLU A 112 4.48 -7.97 -2.31
C GLU A 112 4.32 -9.47 -2.02
N PRO A 113 5.43 -10.24 -2.00
CA PRO A 113 5.40 -11.69 -1.79
C PRO A 113 4.98 -12.10 -0.37
N ARG A 114 4.83 -11.15 0.55
CA ARG A 114 4.36 -11.39 1.93
C ARG A 114 2.88 -11.76 1.97
N PHE A 115 2.10 -11.42 0.94
CA PHE A 115 0.72 -11.85 0.83
C PHE A 115 0.65 -13.30 0.32
N LEU A 116 0.21 -14.22 1.19
CA LEU A 116 -0.03 -15.62 0.82
C LEU A 116 -1.21 -15.77 -0.16
N LYS A 117 -2.19 -14.88 -0.05
CA LYS A 117 -3.36 -14.80 -0.92
C LYS A 117 -3.68 -13.33 -1.17
N VAL A 118 -3.94 -12.99 -2.42
CA VAL A 118 -4.35 -11.65 -2.85
C VAL A 118 -5.65 -11.82 -3.63
N ASP A 119 -6.70 -11.12 -3.21
CA ASP A 119 -7.96 -10.97 -3.93
C ASP A 119 -8.25 -9.47 -4.07
N VAL A 120 -8.56 -9.01 -5.27
CA VAL A 120 -8.82 -7.58 -5.56
C VAL A 120 -10.24 -7.43 -6.05
N ALA A 121 -10.98 -6.49 -5.47
CA ALA A 121 -12.33 -6.12 -5.90
C ALA A 121 -12.41 -4.60 -6.09
N LEU A 122 -12.92 -4.16 -7.24
CA LEU A 122 -13.15 -2.74 -7.51
C LEU A 122 -14.51 -2.34 -6.93
N ALA A 123 -14.49 -1.53 -5.87
CA ALA A 123 -15.69 -1.00 -5.26
C ALA A 123 -16.50 -0.17 -6.29
N GLN A 124 -17.81 -0.38 -6.32
CA GLN A 124 -18.71 0.53 -7.01
C GLN A 124 -18.80 1.80 -6.15
N ALA A 125 -18.65 2.96 -6.76
CA ALA A 125 -18.72 4.23 -6.05
C ALA A 125 -20.17 4.50 -5.62
N GLU A 126 -20.59 3.93 -4.48
CA GLU A 126 -21.68 4.50 -3.69
C GLU A 126 -21.13 5.79 -3.07
N THR A 127 -21.39 6.88 -3.78
CA THR A 127 -20.80 8.19 -3.52
C THR A 127 -21.16 8.68 -2.12
N SER A 128 -20.18 8.66 -1.23
CA SER A 128 -19.91 9.76 -0.30
C SER A 128 -18.42 9.78 -0.01
N LEU A 129 -17.63 10.16 -1.02
CA LEU A 129 -16.31 10.74 -0.75
C LEU A 129 -16.58 12.09 -0.13
N GLU A 130 -16.79 12.10 1.19
CA GLU A 130 -16.95 13.34 1.93
C GLU A 130 -15.69 14.18 1.64
N PRO A 131 -15.84 15.37 1.02
CA PRO A 131 -14.68 16.20 0.70
C PRO A 131 -13.93 16.42 2.01
N ARG A 132 -12.63 16.10 2.02
CA ARG A 132 -11.77 16.33 3.18
C ARG A 132 -11.99 17.78 3.61
N ARG A 133 -12.68 17.98 4.73
CA ARG A 133 -12.88 19.31 5.30
C ARG A 133 -11.48 19.85 5.57
N CYS A 134 -11.09 20.89 4.84
CA CYS A 134 -9.89 21.63 5.19
C CYS A 134 -10.06 22.12 6.62
N ALA A 135 -9.23 21.62 7.53
CA ALA A 135 -9.22 22.02 8.94
C ALA A 135 -8.57 23.40 9.16
N CYS A 136 -8.60 24.28 8.16
CA CYS A 136 -8.24 25.67 8.36
C CYS A 136 -9.44 26.39 9.00
N GLY A 137 -9.35 26.60 10.32
CA GLY A 137 -10.23 27.52 11.01
C GLY A 137 -10.20 28.90 10.33
N SER A 138 -11.38 29.39 9.97
CA SER A 138 -11.71 30.80 9.69
C SER A 138 -10.80 31.59 8.73
N THR A 139 -10.91 31.41 7.41
CA THR A 139 -11.09 32.45 6.34
C THR A 139 -10.94 31.85 4.91
N PRO A 140 -11.50 32.44 3.84
CA PRO A 140 -11.83 31.73 2.61
C PRO A 140 -10.62 31.58 1.67
N CYS A 141 -9.96 30.42 1.69
CA CYS A 141 -8.89 30.09 0.74
C CYS A 141 -9.40 29.56 -0.62
N CYS A 142 -10.70 29.56 -0.89
CA CYS A 142 -11.26 29.07 -2.15
C CYS A 142 -12.17 30.11 -2.82
N MET A 143 -11.57 31.07 -3.51
CA MET A 143 -12.23 31.80 -4.60
C MET A 143 -11.52 31.41 -5.90
N PRO A 144 -12.24 30.93 -6.94
CA PRO A 144 -11.66 30.75 -8.25
C PRO A 144 -11.38 32.13 -8.85
N SER A 145 -10.12 32.41 -9.17
CA SER A 145 -9.74 33.65 -9.83
C SER A 145 -10.45 33.75 -11.19
N ARG A 146 -11.41 34.68 -11.29
CA ARG A 146 -11.97 35.12 -12.57
C ARG A 146 -10.81 35.69 -13.40
N ARG A 147 -10.36 34.96 -14.42
CA ARG A 147 -9.56 35.57 -15.49
C ARG A 147 -10.46 36.56 -16.23
N ARG A 148 -10.14 37.86 -16.09
CA ARG A 148 -10.69 38.94 -16.91
C ARG A 148 -10.33 38.67 -18.37
N SER A 149 -11.35 38.67 -19.21
CA SER A 149 -11.28 38.95 -20.64
C SER A 149 -10.58 40.30 -20.88
N ARG A 150 -9.64 40.32 -21.81
CA ARG A 150 -9.26 41.51 -22.58
C ARG A 150 -9.68 41.26 -24.02
#